data_AF-A0A1S3UR05-F1
#
_entry.id   AF-A0A1S3UR05-F1
#
_cell.length_a   1.000
_cell.length_b   1.000
_cell.length_c   1.000
_cell.angle_alpha   90.00
_cell.angle_beta   90.00
_cell.angle_gamma   90.00
#
_symmetry.space_group_name_H-M   'P 1'
#
loop_
_entity.id
_entity.type
_entity.pdbx_description
1 polymer ?
#
loop_
_entity_poly.entity_id
_entity_poly.type
_entity_poly.pdbx_seq_one_letter_code
_entity_poly.pdbx_strand_id
1 'polypeptide(L)'
;MSSRRSNGRASGRDALENEVPLPPLPDRTTNLQWGEVKPLSGKPYFHSILASSNLYPRYYMWPATSVRLELPFCEVPTILTYMGKSWDMVYCGQNKLQVFRPAGWKKFAVENCLRVGDACIFELMESSDKKVIFEVQILRGDIPSEILKNEMIMGQNREMPIVLN
;
A
#
# COMPACT_ATOMS: atom_id res chain seq x y z
N MET A 1 21.87 34.64 -52.94
CA MET A 1 22.87 34.56 -51.85
C MET A 1 22.63 35.69 -50.85
N SER A 2 22.48 35.33 -49.59
CA SER A 2 22.47 36.16 -48.37
C SER A 2 21.44 37.30 -48.27
N SER A 3 20.25 36.97 -47.76
CA SER A 3 19.32 37.93 -47.16
C SER A 3 19.75 38.19 -45.70
N ARG A 4 20.19 39.41 -45.40
CA ARG A 4 20.38 39.89 -44.02
C ARG A 4 19.06 40.47 -43.53
N ARG A 5 18.35 39.75 -42.65
CA ARG A 5 17.27 40.32 -41.84
C ARG A 5 17.89 40.95 -40.59
N SER A 6 17.73 42.26 -40.47
CA SER A 6 18.06 43.04 -39.29
C SER A 6 17.00 42.82 -38.19
N ASN A 7 17.51 42.79 -36.96
CA ASN A 7 16.78 42.65 -35.71
C ASN A 7 15.69 43.73 -35.54
N GLY A 8 14.43 43.30 -35.44
CA GLY A 8 13.36 44.06 -34.80
C GLY A 8 13.26 43.63 -33.34
N ARG A 9 13.76 44.47 -32.43
CA ARG A 9 13.56 44.34 -30.99
C ARG A 9 12.27 45.10 -30.65
N ALA A 10 11.18 44.37 -30.43
CA ALA A 10 9.98 44.92 -29.79
C ALA A 10 9.72 44.08 -28.54
N SER A 11 10.00 44.71 -27.41
CA SER A 11 9.70 44.25 -26.07
C SER A 11 8.25 44.57 -25.74
N GLY A 12 7.52 43.59 -25.21
CA GLY A 12 6.52 43.89 -24.19
C GLY A 12 5.14 43.30 -24.43
N ARG A 13 4.82 42.35 -23.54
CA ARG A 13 3.49 41.99 -23.03
C ARG A 13 2.62 41.18 -23.98
N ASP A 14 2.56 39.87 -23.73
CA ASP A 14 1.32 39.15 -23.42
C ASP A 14 1.58 37.65 -23.41
N ALA A 15 1.70 37.09 -22.21
CA ALA A 15 1.36 35.71 -21.90
C ALA A 15 1.15 35.66 -20.38
N LEU A 16 -0.09 35.84 -19.95
CA LEU A 16 -0.50 35.47 -18.60
C LEU A 16 -0.15 33.98 -18.41
N GLU A 17 0.75 33.72 -17.48
CA GLU A 17 0.93 32.41 -16.85
C GLU A 17 -0.41 31.98 -16.25
N ASN A 18 -1.18 31.18 -16.98
CA ASN A 18 -2.22 30.34 -16.41
C ASN A 18 -1.63 28.96 -16.14
N GLU A 19 -0.61 28.90 -15.29
CA GLU A 19 -0.22 27.67 -14.61
C GLU A 19 -1.32 27.36 -13.60
N VAL A 20 -2.19 26.40 -13.93
CA VAL A 20 -3.15 25.83 -12.99
C VAL A 20 -2.34 25.29 -11.80
N PRO A 21 -2.58 25.72 -10.56
CA PRO A 21 -1.85 25.19 -9.42
C PRO A 21 -1.98 23.67 -9.40
N LEU A 22 -0.85 22.96 -9.38
CA LEU A 22 -0.85 21.53 -9.15
C LEU A 22 -1.70 21.25 -7.89
N PRO A 23 -2.58 20.23 -7.93
CA PRO A 23 -3.37 19.89 -6.76
C PRO A 23 -2.41 19.68 -5.58
N PRO A 24 -2.73 20.21 -4.39
CA PRO A 24 -1.90 20.00 -3.22
C PRO A 24 -1.63 18.51 -3.07
N LEU A 25 -0.35 18.15 -2.96
CA LEU A 25 0.03 16.79 -2.59
C LEU A 25 -0.77 16.41 -1.34
N PRO A 26 -1.38 15.21 -1.29
CA PRO A 26 -2.20 14.82 -0.15
C PRO A 26 -1.40 15.02 1.13
N ASP A 27 -1.95 15.85 2.00
CA ASP A 27 -1.34 16.30 3.24
C ASP A 27 -0.91 15.08 4.06
N ARG A 28 0.38 15.02 4.42
CA ARG A 28 0.99 13.92 5.21
C ARG A 28 0.26 13.66 6.53
N THR A 29 -0.54 14.62 6.98
CA THR A 29 -1.28 14.56 8.25
C THR A 29 -2.71 14.02 8.10
N THR A 30 -3.28 13.99 6.88
CA THR A 30 -4.70 13.66 6.66
C THR A 30 -5.02 12.16 6.56
N ASN A 31 -4.02 11.29 6.47
CA ASN A 31 -4.23 9.83 6.45
C ASN A 31 -3.78 9.14 7.74
N LEU A 32 -3.62 9.88 8.83
CA LEU A 32 -3.52 9.33 10.19
C LEU A 32 -4.91 9.08 10.80
N GLN A 33 -5.92 8.77 9.97
CA GLN A 33 -6.97 7.90 10.46
C GLN A 33 -6.30 6.54 10.65
N TRP A 34 -5.89 6.27 11.88
CA TRP A 34 -5.83 4.89 12.34
C TRP A 34 -7.26 4.40 12.21
N GLY A 35 -7.61 3.92 11.00
CA GLY A 35 -8.93 3.38 10.73
C GLY A 35 -9.22 2.36 11.81
N GLU A 36 -10.43 2.38 12.35
CA GLU A 36 -10.86 1.51 13.43
C GLU A 36 -10.42 0.08 13.09
N VAL A 37 -9.34 -0.37 13.74
CA VAL A 37 -8.75 -1.69 13.44
C VAL A 37 -9.75 -2.69 13.98
N LYS A 38 -10.42 -3.38 13.07
CA LYS A 38 -11.46 -4.33 13.42
C LYS A 38 -10.80 -5.56 14.04
N PRO A 39 -11.27 -6.04 15.20
CA PRO A 39 -10.81 -7.32 15.73
C PRO A 39 -11.01 -8.43 14.70
N LEU A 40 -10.01 -9.31 14.57
CA LEU A 40 -10.13 -10.49 13.71
C LEU A 40 -11.27 -11.39 14.21
N SER A 41 -11.94 -12.07 13.29
CA SER A 41 -13.09 -12.92 13.60
C SER A 41 -12.73 -14.31 14.13
N GLY A 42 -11.44 -14.58 14.34
CA GLY A 42 -10.92 -15.89 14.76
C GLY A 42 -10.71 -16.88 13.61
N LYS A 43 -10.89 -16.44 12.36
CA LYS A 43 -10.57 -17.24 11.17
C LYS A 43 -9.06 -17.30 10.92
N PRO A 44 -8.58 -18.27 10.12
CA PRO A 44 -7.18 -18.32 9.73
C PRO A 44 -6.74 -17.00 9.09
N TYR A 45 -5.58 -16.49 9.49
CA TYR A 45 -5.07 -15.25 8.94
C TYR A 45 -3.55 -15.29 8.82
N PHE A 46 -3.02 -14.37 8.02
CA PHE A 46 -1.60 -14.05 8.03
C PHE A 46 -1.40 -12.55 7.88
N HIS A 47 -0.20 -12.08 8.20
CA HIS A 47 0.17 -10.69 7.95
C HIS A 47 1.44 -10.63 7.11
N SER A 48 1.63 -9.51 6.43
CA SER A 48 2.86 -9.18 5.72
C SER A 48 3.22 -7.74 6.00
N ILE A 49 4.44 -7.53 6.48
CA ILE A 49 5.07 -6.21 6.48
C ILE A 49 5.62 -5.99 5.07
N LEU A 50 5.24 -4.89 4.43
CA LEU A 50 5.53 -4.65 3.04
C LEU A 50 6.96 -4.17 2.86
N ALA A 51 7.75 -4.95 2.15
CA ALA A 51 9.08 -4.60 1.67
C ALA A 51 9.02 -4.15 0.21
N SER A 52 10.15 -3.66 -0.31
CA SER A 52 10.28 -3.27 -1.72
C SER A 52 9.87 -4.40 -2.67
N SER A 53 10.23 -5.65 -2.38
CA SER A 53 9.82 -6.81 -3.17
C SER A 53 8.30 -6.95 -3.36
N ASN A 54 7.51 -6.47 -2.39
CA ASN A 54 6.06 -6.48 -2.45
C ASN A 54 5.50 -5.32 -3.30
N LEU A 55 6.23 -4.22 -3.50
CA LEU A 55 5.66 -3.01 -4.12
C LEU A 55 6.38 -2.57 -5.40
N TYR A 56 7.68 -2.76 -5.54
CA TYR A 56 8.39 -2.39 -6.76
C TYR A 56 9.79 -3.05 -6.80
N PRO A 57 10.27 -3.53 -7.96
CA PRO A 57 9.60 -3.51 -9.28
C PRO A 57 8.72 -4.74 -9.53
N ARG A 58 8.73 -5.72 -8.62
CA ARG A 58 8.23 -7.08 -8.93
C ARG A 58 6.83 -7.40 -8.40
N TYR A 59 6.36 -6.68 -7.38
CA TYR A 59 5.04 -6.92 -6.78
C TYR A 59 4.84 -8.39 -6.37
N TYR A 60 5.85 -8.97 -5.75
CA TYR A 60 5.76 -10.34 -5.26
C TYR A 60 5.03 -10.40 -3.94
N MET A 61 4.04 -11.29 -3.85
CA MET A 61 3.26 -11.50 -2.65
C MET A 61 2.95 -12.98 -2.49
N TRP A 62 3.32 -13.54 -1.34
CA TRP A 62 3.10 -14.94 -1.00
C TRP A 62 2.25 -15.01 0.26
N PRO A 63 1.27 -15.94 0.34
CA PRO A 63 0.66 -16.26 1.62
C PRO A 63 1.69 -16.87 2.56
N ALA A 64 1.57 -16.53 3.85
CA ALA A 64 2.41 -17.11 4.88
C ALA A 64 2.16 -18.62 5.00
N THR A 65 3.20 -19.37 5.39
CA THR A 65 3.13 -20.83 5.55
C THR A 65 1.99 -21.28 6.46
N SER A 66 1.61 -20.45 7.44
CA SER A 66 0.53 -20.73 8.40
C SER A 66 -0.85 -20.95 7.77
N VAL A 67 -1.15 -20.31 6.65
CA VAL A 67 -2.47 -20.44 5.98
C VAL A 67 -2.42 -21.34 4.75
N ARG A 68 -1.24 -21.86 4.37
CA ARG A 68 -1.08 -22.62 3.12
C ARG A 68 -1.90 -23.90 3.07
N LEU A 69 -2.11 -24.54 4.22
CA LEU A 69 -2.92 -25.77 4.31
C LEU A 69 -4.41 -25.50 4.12
N GLU A 70 -4.84 -24.27 4.38
CA GLU A 70 -6.23 -23.83 4.20
C GLU A 70 -6.50 -23.37 2.75
N LEU A 71 -5.46 -23.24 1.92
CA LEU A 71 -5.58 -22.72 0.56
C LEU A 71 -5.61 -23.85 -0.49
N PRO A 72 -6.31 -23.64 -1.62
CA PRO A 72 -6.40 -24.65 -2.67
C PRO A 72 -5.04 -24.99 -3.27
N PHE A 73 -4.90 -26.23 -3.73
CA PHE A 73 -3.72 -26.66 -4.49
C PHE A 73 -3.86 -26.40 -6.00
N CYS A 74 -4.82 -25.57 -6.42
CA CYS A 74 -5.06 -25.19 -7.81
C CYS A 74 -4.81 -23.70 -8.05
N GLU A 75 -4.82 -23.29 -9.32
CA GLU A 75 -5.01 -21.88 -9.65
C GLU A 75 -6.48 -21.51 -9.43
N VAL A 76 -6.72 -20.45 -8.66
CA VAL A 76 -8.06 -20.06 -8.24
C VAL A 76 -8.23 -18.54 -8.24
N PRO A 77 -9.38 -18.04 -8.72
CA PRO A 77 -9.76 -16.64 -8.53
C PRO A 77 -9.73 -16.28 -7.05
N THR A 78 -9.13 -15.13 -6.73
CA THR A 78 -9.00 -14.64 -5.36
C THR A 78 -9.54 -13.22 -5.29
N ILE A 79 -10.29 -12.90 -4.25
CA ILE A 79 -10.81 -11.56 -4.03
C ILE A 79 -10.22 -11.03 -2.72
N LEU A 80 -9.56 -9.87 -2.79
CA LEU A 80 -9.26 -9.09 -1.58
C LEU A 80 -10.40 -8.12 -1.32
N THR A 81 -10.85 -8.04 -0.07
CA THR A 81 -11.85 -7.06 0.36
C THR A 81 -11.24 -6.12 1.39
N TYR A 82 -11.44 -4.82 1.24
CA TYR A 82 -10.96 -3.81 2.19
C TYR A 82 -11.92 -2.62 2.17
N MET A 83 -12.41 -2.22 3.34
CA MET A 83 -13.34 -1.09 3.52
C MET A 83 -14.54 -1.13 2.55
N GLY A 84 -15.15 -2.31 2.40
CA GLY A 84 -16.31 -2.54 1.54
C GLY A 84 -16.02 -2.56 0.03
N LYS A 85 -14.77 -2.41 -0.39
CA LYS A 85 -14.33 -2.53 -1.78
C LYS A 85 -13.66 -3.88 -2.04
N SER A 86 -13.61 -4.29 -3.30
CA SER A 86 -13.06 -5.59 -3.72
C SER A 86 -12.04 -5.46 -4.86
N TRP A 87 -11.01 -6.31 -4.83
CA TRP A 87 -9.97 -6.40 -5.85
C TRP A 87 -9.79 -7.84 -6.32
N ASP A 88 -9.92 -8.05 -7.63
CA ASP A 88 -9.70 -9.34 -8.26
C ASP A 88 -8.21 -9.66 -8.36
N MET A 89 -7.89 -10.90 -7.99
CA MET A 89 -6.56 -11.47 -7.99
C MET A 89 -6.62 -12.94 -8.43
N VAL A 90 -5.44 -13.53 -8.62
CA VAL A 90 -5.31 -14.96 -8.89
C VAL A 90 -4.28 -15.51 -7.92
N TYR A 91 -4.66 -16.56 -7.20
CA TYR A 91 -3.75 -17.33 -6.37
C TYR A 91 -3.33 -18.59 -7.13
N CYS A 92 -2.04 -18.88 -7.14
CA CYS A 92 -1.46 -20.05 -7.83
C CYS A 92 -0.94 -21.06 -6.80
N GLY A 93 -1.77 -22.04 -6.43
CA GLY A 93 -1.44 -23.08 -5.44
C GLY A 93 -0.58 -24.24 -5.94
N GLN A 94 -0.51 -24.45 -7.26
CA GLN A 94 0.22 -25.57 -7.90
C GLN A 94 1.73 -25.36 -8.00
N ASN A 95 2.18 -24.13 -7.82
CA ASN A 95 3.59 -23.79 -7.95
C ASN A 95 4.38 -24.32 -6.75
N LYS A 96 5.66 -24.65 -6.97
CA LYS A 96 6.62 -24.92 -5.87
C LYS A 96 6.61 -23.81 -4.81
N LEU A 97 6.29 -22.59 -5.24
CA LEU A 97 6.06 -21.42 -4.41
C LEU A 97 4.63 -20.93 -4.66
N GLN A 98 3.74 -21.25 -3.72
CA GLN A 98 2.37 -20.74 -3.68
C GLN A 98 2.39 -19.20 -3.63
N VAL A 99 1.79 -18.52 -4.61
CA VAL A 99 1.96 -17.07 -4.81
C VAL A 99 0.68 -16.42 -5.31
N PHE A 100 0.51 -15.12 -5.03
CA PHE A 100 -0.47 -14.29 -5.70
C PHE A 100 0.12 -13.69 -6.98
N ARG A 101 -0.65 -13.70 -8.07
CA ARG A 101 -0.16 -13.12 -9.34
C ARG A 101 0.12 -11.62 -9.18
N PRO A 102 1.30 -11.14 -9.66
CA PRO A 102 1.72 -9.75 -9.46
C PRO A 102 0.75 -8.69 -9.97
N ALA A 103 0.01 -8.97 -11.06
CA ALA A 103 -0.91 -7.99 -11.65
C ALA A 103 -2.05 -7.59 -10.69
N GLY A 104 -2.68 -8.58 -10.04
CA GLY A 104 -3.76 -8.33 -9.10
C GLY A 104 -3.26 -7.65 -7.82
N TRP A 105 -2.14 -8.14 -7.28
CA TRP A 105 -1.52 -7.54 -6.11
C TRP A 105 -1.06 -6.09 -6.37
N LYS A 106 -0.45 -5.82 -7.52
CA LYS A 106 -0.05 -4.48 -7.96
C LYS A 106 -1.24 -3.53 -7.97
N LYS A 107 -2.38 -3.96 -8.54
CA LYS A 107 -3.59 -3.14 -8.58
C LYS A 107 -4.05 -2.76 -7.16
N PHE A 108 -4.17 -3.75 -6.28
CA PHE A 108 -4.53 -3.52 -4.87
C PHE A 108 -3.56 -2.56 -4.18
N ALA A 109 -2.25 -2.77 -4.34
CA ALA A 109 -1.22 -1.96 -3.70
C ALA A 109 -1.20 -0.50 -4.17
N VAL A 110 -1.34 -0.28 -5.48
CA VAL A 110 -1.35 1.06 -6.08
C VAL A 110 -2.61 1.82 -5.70
N GLU A 111 -3.79 1.21 -5.84
CA GLU A 111 -5.06 1.89 -5.54
C GLU A 111 -5.24 2.19 -4.05
N ASN A 112 -4.66 1.37 -3.16
CA ASN A 112 -4.65 1.62 -1.73
C ASN A 112 -3.42 2.40 -1.24
N CYS A 113 -2.59 2.91 -2.15
CA CYS A 113 -1.41 3.73 -1.81
C CYS A 113 -0.50 3.06 -0.76
N LEU A 114 -0.27 1.75 -0.88
CA LEU A 114 0.60 1.01 0.04
C LEU A 114 2.06 1.45 -0.07
N ARG A 115 2.74 1.50 1.06
CA ARG A 115 4.15 1.92 1.16
C ARG A 115 5.00 0.86 1.85
N VAL A 116 6.31 0.94 1.64
CA VAL A 116 7.26 0.12 2.40
C VAL A 116 7.11 0.46 3.88
N GLY A 117 7.00 -0.55 4.73
CA GLY A 117 6.76 -0.40 6.16
C GLY A 117 5.28 -0.52 6.57
N ASP A 118 4.33 -0.35 5.65
CA ASP A 118 2.93 -0.70 5.91
C ASP A 118 2.82 -2.21 6.18
N ALA A 119 1.82 -2.62 6.96
CA ALA A 119 1.45 -4.01 7.11
C ALA A 119 0.07 -4.28 6.55
N CYS A 120 -0.11 -5.44 5.93
CA CYS A 120 -1.42 -5.96 5.55
C CYS A 120 -1.70 -7.22 6.34
N ILE A 121 -2.86 -7.28 7.00
CA ILE A 121 -3.41 -8.50 7.60
C ILE A 121 -4.44 -9.06 6.64
N PHE A 122 -4.35 -10.35 6.34
CA PHE A 122 -5.23 -11.08 5.44
C PHE A 122 -5.95 -12.15 6.25
N GLU A 123 -7.24 -11.94 6.51
CA GLU A 123 -8.10 -12.92 7.16
C GLU A 123 -8.84 -13.74 6.10
N LEU A 124 -8.70 -15.07 6.16
CA LEU A 124 -9.27 -15.99 5.18
C LEU A 124 -10.77 -16.17 5.44
N MET A 125 -11.59 -15.58 4.59
CA MET A 125 -13.05 -15.59 4.75
C MET A 125 -13.70 -16.80 4.10
N GLU A 126 -13.16 -17.21 2.96
CA GLU A 126 -13.62 -18.35 2.16
C GLU A 126 -12.44 -18.98 1.42
N SER A 127 -12.42 -20.31 1.35
CA SER A 127 -11.45 -21.08 0.59
C SER A 127 -12.10 -22.28 -0.08
N SER A 128 -11.95 -22.38 -1.39
CA SER A 128 -12.44 -23.49 -2.20
C SER A 128 -11.68 -23.54 -3.53
N ASP A 129 -11.76 -24.65 -4.27
CA ASP A 129 -11.19 -24.74 -5.62
C ASP A 129 -11.85 -23.80 -6.65
N LYS A 130 -12.96 -23.13 -6.28
CA LYS A 130 -13.68 -22.20 -7.15
C LYS A 130 -13.33 -20.74 -6.89
N LYS A 131 -13.09 -20.37 -5.63
CA LYS A 131 -12.74 -19.02 -5.20
C LYS A 131 -12.12 -19.00 -3.81
N VAL A 132 -11.28 -18.01 -3.60
CA VAL A 132 -10.72 -17.63 -2.29
C VAL A 132 -11.08 -16.17 -2.00
N ILE A 133 -11.43 -15.86 -0.76
CA ILE A 133 -11.73 -14.48 -0.33
C ILE A 133 -10.92 -14.16 0.92
N PHE A 134 -10.22 -13.03 0.88
CA PHE A 134 -9.57 -12.45 2.05
C PHE A 134 -10.23 -11.12 2.44
N GLU A 135 -10.51 -10.94 3.71
CA GLU A 135 -10.72 -9.61 4.30
C GLU A 135 -9.36 -9.06 4.71
N VAL A 136 -9.00 -7.90 4.15
CA VAL A 136 -7.71 -7.27 4.33
C VAL A 136 -7.86 -6.11 5.28
N GLN A 137 -6.94 -5.97 6.23
CA GLN A 137 -6.76 -4.76 7.02
C GLN A 137 -5.39 -4.17 6.72
N ILE A 138 -5.33 -2.86 6.50
CA ILE A 138 -4.09 -2.14 6.22
C ILE A 138 -3.70 -1.35 7.47
N LEU A 139 -2.53 -1.68 8.03
CA LEU A 139 -1.91 -0.94 9.11
C LEU A 139 -0.83 -0.05 8.52
N ARG A 140 -0.96 1.27 8.69
CA ARG A 140 0.01 2.22 8.16
C ARG A 140 1.26 2.22 9.03
N GLY A 141 2.42 2.09 8.36
CA GLY A 141 3.73 2.06 9.02
C GLY A 141 4.27 3.45 9.38
N ASP A 142 3.51 4.52 9.11
CA ASP A 142 3.91 5.87 9.44
C ASP A 142 3.89 6.06 10.98
N ILE A 143 5.05 6.35 11.55
CA ILE A 143 5.14 6.81 12.94
C ILE A 143 4.60 8.25 12.98
N PRO A 144 3.57 8.55 13.80
CA PRO A 144 3.06 9.91 13.94
C PRO A 144 4.18 10.91 14.23
N SER A 145 4.12 12.08 13.61
CA SER A 145 5.16 13.12 13.75
C SER A 145 5.33 13.57 15.20
N GLU A 146 4.31 13.39 16.02
CA GLU A 146 4.24 13.66 17.45
C GLU A 146 5.16 12.74 18.25
N ILE A 147 5.30 11.47 17.84
CA ILE A 147 6.25 10.54 18.45
C ILE A 147 7.67 10.93 18.05
N LEU A 148 7.90 11.26 16.77
CA LEU A 148 9.21 11.70 16.25
C LEU A 148 9.69 13.02 16.87
N LYS A 149 8.78 13.95 17.18
CA LYS A 149 9.11 15.20 17.91
C LYS A 149 9.57 14.92 19.35
N ASN A 150 9.10 13.82 19.95
CA ASN A 150 9.42 13.41 21.32
C ASN A 150 10.60 12.44 21.41
N GLU A 151 11.16 11.96 20.29
CA GLU A 151 12.32 11.03 20.23
C GLU A 151 13.61 11.61 20.83
N MET A 152 13.70 12.93 21.01
CA MET A 152 14.82 13.51 21.77
C MET A 152 14.67 13.36 23.30
N ILE A 153 13.54 12.83 23.82
CA ILE A 153 13.24 12.81 25.26
C ILE A 153 12.65 11.46 25.76
N MET A 154 11.79 10.79 24.99
CA MET A 154 11.04 9.62 25.47
C MET A 154 11.68 8.28 25.08
N GLY A 155 11.72 7.30 25.99
CA GLY A 155 12.16 5.92 25.73
C GLY A 155 13.67 5.68 25.78
N GLN A 156 14.49 6.71 26.01
CA GLN A 156 15.95 6.59 25.96
C GLN A 156 16.57 5.96 27.22
N ASN A 157 15.86 5.96 28.35
CA ASN A 157 16.34 5.38 29.59
C ASN A 157 15.18 4.87 30.48
N ARG A 158 15.56 4.23 31.59
CA ARG A 158 14.61 3.65 32.56
C ARG A 158 13.74 4.69 33.26
N GLU A 159 14.14 5.96 33.27
CA GLU A 159 13.42 7.06 33.91
C GLU A 159 12.34 7.64 33.01
N MET A 160 12.44 7.42 31.69
CA MET A 160 11.43 7.82 30.70
C MET A 160 11.04 6.64 29.81
N PRO A 161 10.34 5.63 30.33
CA PRO A 161 9.92 4.49 29.53
C PRO A 161 8.86 4.88 28.49
N ILE A 162 8.76 4.08 27.44
CA ILE A 162 7.61 4.14 26.52
C ILE A 162 6.40 3.59 27.28
N VAL A 163 5.42 4.44 27.57
CA VAL A 163 4.17 4.05 28.24
C VAL A 163 3.12 3.80 27.16
N LEU A 164 2.53 2.61 27.19
CA LEU A 164 1.39 2.25 26.35
C LEU A 164 0.14 2.42 27.21
N ASN A 165 -0.73 3.36 26.81
CA ASN A 165 -1.95 3.73 27.53
C ASN A 165 -3.15 2.96 26.99
#